data_AF-A0A4Q4WP86-F1
#
_entry.id   AF-A0A4Q4WP86-F1
#
_cell.length_a   1.000
_cell.length_b   1.000
_cell.length_c   1.000
_cell.angle_alpha   90.00
_cell.angle_beta   90.00
_cell.angle_gamma   90.00
#
_symmetry.space_group_name_H-M   'P 1'
#
loop_
_entity.id
_entity.type
_entity.pdbx_description
1 polymer ?
#
loop_
_entity_poly.entity_id
_entity_poly.type
_entity_poly.pdbx_seq_one_letter_code
_entity_poly.pdbx_strand_id
1 'polypeptide(L)'
;MSSLNLLAMMAWTTQSNVYRDPEKGEIAGDGPVDLVVGQGIERMDHGDPALGNAADPGPWVISHHAGGLIKSIEKKRSSYSEFLVRWKRGGRVEGLEIEDSEKREMQWERPDENNDFRVSFAELQRMRLRKLQCKLVKHVADMKKTGRESEGWENDLETYTKAVQDYDYMVNCSQLPRDPFLVSGERKIDSYVIHSIVDNLRKDGFGPPIPVDSPWEVDNQPIGGTRNDNVAKSWINGFKERIVIAAVAGFFVIGPMWLMVLHNTLYTSLGSTTGFVAAFGIVMA
;
A
#
# COMPACT_ATOMS: atom_id res chain seq x y z
N MET A 1 33.88 4.22 29.55
CA MET A 1 34.09 3.09 28.61
C MET A 1 33.38 1.89 29.19
N SER A 2 32.31 1.32 28.66
CA SER A 2 31.66 1.48 27.37
C SER A 2 30.18 1.10 27.55
N SER A 3 29.31 1.98 27.06
CA SER A 3 27.89 1.75 26.81
C SER A 3 27.75 0.88 25.57
N LEU A 4 27.19 -0.33 25.68
CA LEU A 4 26.63 -1.11 24.58
C LEU A 4 25.79 -2.26 25.16
N ASN A 5 24.67 -2.54 24.49
CA ASN A 5 23.72 -3.65 24.71
C ASN A 5 22.56 -3.39 25.67
N LEU A 6 21.61 -2.56 25.23
CA LEU A 6 20.22 -2.65 25.69
C LEU A 6 19.25 -2.28 24.55
N LEU A 7 19.36 -2.99 23.43
CA LEU A 7 18.40 -2.95 22.32
C LEU A 7 17.84 -4.37 22.15
N ALA A 8 17.13 -4.82 23.18
CA ALA A 8 16.42 -6.08 23.17
C ALA A 8 15.16 -5.95 22.32
N MET A 9 15.13 -6.77 21.28
CA MET A 9 14.02 -7.15 20.42
C MET A 9 12.64 -7.07 21.10
N MET A 10 11.81 -6.13 20.65
CA MET A 10 10.35 -6.30 20.71
C MET A 10 9.91 -6.95 19.39
N ALA A 11 10.06 -8.27 19.30
CA ALA A 11 9.37 -9.07 18.29
C ALA A 11 7.97 -9.35 18.83
N TRP A 12 7.00 -8.51 18.49
CA TRP A 12 5.58 -8.81 18.69
C TRP A 12 5.09 -9.57 17.46
N THR A 13 4.84 -10.87 17.62
CA THR A 13 4.11 -11.68 16.64
C THR A 13 2.62 -11.45 16.85
N THR A 14 2.04 -10.48 16.14
CA THR A 14 0.58 -10.30 16.07
C THR A 14 0.01 -11.36 15.13
N GLN A 15 -0.57 -12.41 15.71
CA GLN A 15 -1.39 -13.36 14.99
C GLN A 15 -2.75 -12.68 14.74
N SER A 16 -2.92 -12.07 13.56
CA SER A 16 -4.13 -11.36 13.18
C SER A 16 -5.24 -12.36 12.81
N ASN A 17 -6.13 -12.64 13.77
CA ASN A 17 -7.42 -13.25 13.45
C ASN A 17 -8.31 -12.18 12.81
N VAL A 18 -8.54 -12.31 11.50
CA VAL A 18 -9.48 -11.47 10.74
C VAL A 18 -10.90 -11.85 11.17
N TYR A 19 -11.53 -11.01 11.99
CA TYR A 19 -12.94 -11.17 12.33
C TYR A 19 -13.79 -10.57 11.18
N ARG A 20 -14.47 -11.41 10.41
CA ARG A 20 -15.53 -10.98 9.48
C ARG A 20 -16.83 -10.91 10.24
N ASP A 21 -17.39 -9.70 10.34
CA ASP A 21 -18.75 -9.45 10.79
C ASP A 21 -19.73 -9.77 9.63
N PRO A 22 -20.59 -10.79 9.75
CA PRO A 22 -21.50 -11.19 8.68
C PRO A 22 -22.77 -10.34 8.56
N GLU A 23 -23.01 -9.33 9.41
CA GLU A 23 -24.29 -8.59 9.42
C GLU A 23 -24.31 -7.29 8.59
N LYS A 24 -23.18 -6.83 8.04
CA LYS A 24 -23.17 -5.61 7.21
C LYS A 24 -23.38 -5.94 5.73
N GLY A 25 -24.65 -5.93 5.33
CA GLY A 25 -25.09 -6.03 3.95
C GLY A 25 -24.48 -4.96 3.03
N GLU A 26 -24.43 -5.30 1.74
CA GLU A 26 -23.88 -4.48 0.66
C GLU A 26 -24.54 -3.09 0.60
N ILE A 27 -23.72 -2.04 0.75
CA ILE A 27 -24.15 -0.66 0.57
C ILE A 27 -23.88 -0.29 -0.90
N ALA A 28 -24.89 -0.41 -1.75
CA ALA A 28 -24.88 0.20 -3.08
C ALA A 28 -25.26 1.69 -2.90
N GLY A 29 -24.33 2.60 -3.15
CA GLY A 29 -24.55 4.04 -3.03
C GLY A 29 -23.81 4.80 -4.12
N ASP A 30 -24.50 5.02 -5.24
CA ASP A 30 -24.04 5.79 -6.40
C ASP A 30 -24.58 7.23 -6.30
N GLY A 31 -24.14 7.94 -5.24
CA GLY A 31 -24.53 9.32 -4.96
C GLY A 31 -23.36 10.30 -5.16
N PRO A 32 -23.61 11.54 -5.60
CA PRO A 32 -22.56 12.53 -5.82
C PRO A 32 -21.87 12.88 -4.50
N VAL A 33 -20.54 12.85 -4.51
CA VAL A 33 -19.69 13.16 -3.35
C VAL A 33 -19.56 14.67 -3.25
N ASP A 34 -20.41 15.31 -2.43
CA ASP A 34 -20.16 16.67 -1.98
C ASP A 34 -19.03 16.66 -0.95
N LEU A 35 -17.92 17.31 -1.31
CA LEU A 35 -16.75 17.47 -0.45
C LEU A 35 -17.07 18.52 0.64
N VAL A 36 -17.72 18.09 1.72
CA VAL A 36 -17.92 18.93 2.90
C VAL A 36 -16.57 19.08 3.62
N VAL A 37 -15.88 20.18 3.32
CA VAL A 37 -14.76 20.68 4.14
C VAL A 37 -15.35 21.13 5.47
N GLY A 38 -15.17 20.31 6.51
CA GLY A 38 -15.69 20.58 7.85
C GLY A 38 -15.09 21.84 8.46
N GLN A 39 -15.87 22.93 8.45
CA GLN A 39 -15.74 24.03 9.40
C GLN A 39 -16.54 23.68 10.66
N GLY A 40 -15.89 23.79 11.83
CA GLY A 40 -16.56 24.05 13.11
C GLY A 40 -16.64 22.88 14.09
N ILE A 41 -15.73 22.89 15.08
CA ILE A 41 -16.08 22.56 16.47
C ILE A 41 -15.40 23.61 17.35
N GLU A 42 -16.08 24.73 17.57
CA GLU A 42 -15.87 25.54 18.76
C GLU A 42 -17.00 25.20 19.73
N ARG A 43 -16.67 24.41 20.76
CA ARG A 43 -17.50 24.30 21.96
C ARG A 43 -16.58 24.48 23.15
N MET A 44 -16.89 25.53 23.92
CA MET A 44 -16.27 25.89 25.18
C MET A 44 -16.41 24.73 26.17
N ASP A 45 -15.30 24.36 26.81
CA ASP A 45 -15.32 23.59 28.04
C ASP A 45 -14.36 24.22 29.05
N HIS A 46 -14.81 24.34 30.30
CA HIS A 46 -14.12 25.00 31.41
C HIS A 46 -13.05 24.08 32.03
N GLY A 47 -12.23 23.45 31.19
CA GLY A 47 -11.02 22.74 31.59
C GLY A 47 -9.87 23.71 31.81
N ASP A 48 -9.04 23.45 32.81
CA ASP A 48 -7.82 24.20 33.13
C ASP A 48 -6.95 24.41 31.85
N PRO A 49 -6.80 25.64 31.34
CA PRO A 49 -6.15 25.91 30.05
C PRO A 49 -4.66 25.54 30.04
N ALA A 50 -4.08 25.23 31.20
CA ALA A 50 -2.71 24.74 31.33
C ALA A 50 -2.53 23.29 30.83
N LEU A 51 -3.57 22.45 30.83
CA LEU A 51 -3.49 21.05 30.38
C LEU A 51 -3.73 20.89 28.87
N GLY A 52 -4.49 21.79 28.23
CA GLY A 52 -4.77 21.76 26.79
C GLY A 52 -3.55 22.05 25.91
N ASN A 53 -2.65 22.94 26.35
CA ASN A 53 -1.43 23.27 25.59
C ASN A 53 -0.26 22.32 25.88
N ALA A 54 -0.32 21.53 26.96
CA ALA A 54 0.71 20.55 27.30
C ALA A 54 0.50 19.20 26.59
N ALA A 55 -0.62 19.01 25.89
CA ALA A 55 -0.96 17.78 25.18
C ALA A 55 -0.29 17.68 23.79
N ASP A 56 0.29 18.75 23.26
CA ASP A 56 1.05 18.63 22.01
C ASP A 56 2.25 17.72 22.28
N PRO A 57 2.38 16.57 21.58
CA PRO A 57 3.61 15.80 21.60
C PRO A 57 4.81 16.70 21.26
N GLY A 58 4.58 17.81 20.55
CA GLY A 58 5.51 18.90 20.43
C GLY A 58 6.33 18.79 19.14
N PRO A 59 7.19 19.80 18.87
CA PRO A 59 7.92 19.91 17.61
C PRO A 59 8.83 18.72 17.30
N TRP A 60 9.20 17.92 18.31
CA TRP A 60 10.10 16.78 18.14
C TRP A 60 9.53 15.69 17.22
N VAL A 61 8.22 15.40 17.24
CA VAL A 61 7.68 14.35 16.35
C VAL A 61 7.86 14.75 14.90
N ILE A 62 7.58 16.03 14.62
CA ILE A 62 7.71 16.59 13.29
C ILE A 62 9.17 16.52 12.86
N SER A 63 10.11 16.95 13.69
CA SER A 63 11.54 16.90 13.34
C SER A 63 12.07 15.47 13.18
N HIS A 64 11.58 14.52 13.99
CA HIS A 64 11.98 13.12 13.89
C HIS A 64 11.49 12.46 12.59
N HIS A 65 10.28 12.79 12.13
CA HIS A 65 9.70 12.23 10.92
C HIS A 65 9.92 13.08 9.66
N ALA A 66 10.41 14.32 9.79
CA ALA A 66 10.58 15.26 8.67
C ALA A 66 11.35 14.67 7.49
N GLY A 67 12.45 13.95 7.75
CA GLY A 67 13.26 13.31 6.70
C GLY A 67 12.57 12.12 6.02
N GLY A 68 11.47 11.61 6.58
CA GLY A 68 10.64 10.56 6.01
C GLY A 68 9.47 11.07 5.18
N LEU A 69 8.95 12.26 5.50
CA LEU A 69 7.70 12.79 4.92
C LEU A 69 7.83 13.07 3.42
N ILE A 70 8.89 13.75 3.03
CA ILE A 70 9.15 14.14 1.63
C ILE A 70 10.60 13.80 1.30
N LYS A 71 10.80 13.09 0.19
CA LYS A 71 12.12 12.72 -0.30
C LYS A 71 12.25 13.10 -1.76
N SER A 72 13.39 13.67 -2.13
CA SER A 72 13.77 13.85 -3.53
C SER A 72 14.08 12.49 -4.15
N ILE A 73 13.65 12.31 -5.40
CA ILE A 73 13.95 11.14 -6.20
C ILE A 73 14.58 11.55 -7.51
N GLU A 74 15.47 10.71 -8.02
CA GLU A 74 16.12 10.89 -9.32
C GLU A 74 15.85 9.67 -10.20
N LYS A 75 15.52 9.93 -11.46
CA LYS A 75 15.41 8.90 -12.48
C LYS A 75 16.79 8.35 -12.77
N LYS A 76 17.03 7.09 -12.45
CA LYS A 76 18.29 6.47 -12.82
C LYS A 76 18.37 6.38 -14.34
N ARG A 77 19.39 7.01 -14.93
CA ARG A 77 19.68 6.88 -16.37
C ARG A 77 20.06 5.44 -16.68
N SER A 78 19.07 4.63 -17.06
CA SER A 78 19.32 3.30 -17.59
C SER A 78 19.91 3.45 -18.99
N SER A 79 21.13 2.93 -19.20
CA SER A 79 21.77 2.85 -20.52
C SER A 79 20.87 2.21 -21.59
N TYR A 80 19.91 1.37 -21.19
CA TYR A 80 18.96 0.71 -22.09
C TYR A 80 17.85 1.66 -22.59
N SER A 81 17.48 2.65 -21.77
CA SER A 81 16.47 3.65 -22.14
C SER A 81 16.97 4.59 -23.23
N GLU A 82 18.25 5.01 -23.19
CA GLU A 82 18.88 5.78 -24.25
C GLU A 82 18.93 5.01 -25.58
N PHE A 83 19.24 3.71 -25.53
CA PHE A 83 19.23 2.85 -26.71
C PHE A 83 17.83 2.76 -27.35
N LEU A 84 16.77 2.56 -26.57
CA LEU A 84 15.39 2.48 -27.08
C LEU A 84 14.88 3.83 -27.63
N VAL A 85 15.20 4.94 -26.97
CA VAL A 85 14.86 6.29 -27.48
C VAL A 85 15.60 6.56 -28.78
N ARG A 86 16.89 6.19 -28.86
CA ARG A 86 17.71 6.32 -30.08
C ARG A 86 17.19 5.43 -31.22
N TRP A 87 16.77 4.20 -30.93
CA TRP A 87 16.16 3.32 -31.93
C TRP A 87 14.85 3.91 -32.45
N LYS A 88 13.94 4.35 -31.56
CA LYS A 88 12.67 4.96 -31.99
C LYS A 88 12.85 6.23 -32.84
N ARG A 89 13.92 7.01 -32.64
CA ARG A 89 14.26 8.15 -33.51
C ARG A 89 14.73 7.73 -34.90
N GLY A 90 15.35 6.57 -35.06
CA GLY A 90 15.80 6.07 -36.37
C GLY A 90 14.71 5.49 -37.27
N GLY A 91 13.48 5.33 -36.77
CA GLY A 91 12.38 4.66 -37.49
C GLY A 91 11.17 5.52 -37.83
N ARG A 92 11.19 6.84 -37.61
CA ARG A 92 10.08 7.71 -38.04
C ARG A 92 10.20 8.02 -39.53
N VAL A 93 9.35 7.36 -40.32
CA VAL A 93 8.97 7.79 -41.67
C VAL A 93 8.18 9.10 -41.53
N GLU A 94 8.67 10.16 -42.16
CA GLU A 94 7.96 11.42 -42.34
C GLU A 94 6.67 11.18 -43.14
N GLY A 95 5.55 11.69 -42.64
CA GLY A 95 4.31 11.76 -43.42
C GLY A 95 3.12 11.07 -42.78
N LEU A 96 2.56 11.69 -41.75
CA LEU A 96 1.10 11.80 -41.62
C LEU A 96 0.82 12.90 -40.57
N GLU A 97 0.72 14.14 -41.02
CA GLU A 97 0.11 15.21 -40.24
C GLU A 97 -1.41 15.03 -40.35
N ILE A 98 -2.02 14.43 -39.31
CA ILE A 98 -3.45 14.54 -39.08
C ILE A 98 -3.62 15.71 -38.12
N GLU A 99 -4.15 16.82 -38.64
CA GLU A 99 -4.68 17.94 -37.87
C GLU A 99 -5.90 17.47 -37.07
N ASP A 100 -5.70 17.15 -35.79
CA ASP A 100 -6.77 17.03 -34.78
C ASP A 100 -6.66 18.21 -33.81
N SER A 101 -7.06 19.38 -34.30
CA SER A 101 -7.09 20.63 -33.56
C SER A 101 -8.46 20.86 -32.91
N GLU A 102 -8.77 20.24 -31.76
CA GLU A 102 -9.79 20.80 -30.83
C GLU A 102 -9.96 20.16 -29.44
N LYS A 103 -8.95 19.47 -28.90
CA LYS A 103 -8.85 19.28 -27.44
C LYS A 103 -7.40 19.47 -27.00
N ARG A 104 -6.97 20.73 -26.95
CA ARG A 104 -5.84 21.12 -26.07
C ARG A 104 -6.31 21.01 -24.62
N GLU A 105 -6.56 19.79 -24.16
CA GLU A 105 -6.28 19.51 -22.75
C GLU A 105 -4.83 19.93 -22.57
N MET A 106 -4.58 20.91 -21.71
CA MET A 106 -3.23 21.35 -21.39
C MET A 106 -2.51 20.15 -20.79
N GLN A 107 -1.89 19.36 -21.66
CA GLN A 107 -1.21 18.15 -21.28
C GLN A 107 -0.03 18.61 -20.46
N TRP A 108 -0.18 18.50 -19.15
CA TRP A 108 0.84 18.97 -18.23
C TRP A 108 2.17 18.26 -18.54
N GLU A 109 3.20 19.07 -18.72
CA GLU A 109 4.58 18.62 -18.92
C GLU A 109 5.32 18.73 -17.59
N ARG A 110 6.12 17.71 -17.28
CA ARG A 110 6.87 17.68 -16.02
C ARG A 110 7.95 18.76 -16.04
N PRO A 111 8.08 19.60 -14.99
CA PRO A 111 9.11 20.63 -14.91
C PRO A 111 10.54 20.10 -14.99
N ASP A 112 10.79 18.91 -14.43
CA ASP A 112 12.09 18.24 -14.42
C ASP A 112 11.92 16.76 -14.76
N GLU A 113 12.39 16.32 -15.93
CA GLU A 113 12.25 14.93 -16.37
C GLU A 113 13.04 13.92 -15.55
N ASN A 114 14.04 14.40 -14.79
CA ASN A 114 14.98 13.53 -14.08
C ASN A 114 14.83 13.60 -12.56
N ASN A 115 14.26 14.67 -12.00
CA ASN A 115 14.07 14.80 -10.56
C ASN A 115 12.63 15.09 -10.20
N ASP A 116 12.16 14.49 -9.12
CA ASP A 116 10.83 14.72 -8.57
C ASP A 116 10.84 14.42 -7.07
N PHE A 117 9.66 14.35 -6.45
CA PHE A 117 9.51 14.07 -5.03
C PHE A 117 8.68 12.80 -4.79
N ARG A 118 8.87 12.21 -3.61
CA ARG A 118 8.02 11.19 -3.02
C ARG A 118 7.50 11.69 -1.69
N VAL A 119 6.20 11.61 -1.49
CA VAL A 119 5.51 11.93 -0.24
C VAL A 119 4.97 10.63 0.37
N SER A 120 5.32 10.36 1.62
CA SER A 120 4.92 9.13 2.31
C SER A 120 3.81 9.40 3.33
N PHE A 121 2.61 8.90 3.06
CA PHE A 121 1.50 8.94 4.03
C PHE A 121 1.71 7.92 5.16
N ALA A 122 2.49 6.86 4.92
CA ALA A 122 2.91 5.94 5.98
C ALA A 122 3.71 6.66 7.08
N GLU A 123 4.55 7.64 6.72
CA GLU A 123 5.25 8.47 7.70
C GLU A 123 4.32 9.40 8.47
N LEU A 124 3.29 9.96 7.82
CA LEU A 124 2.24 10.71 8.52
C LEU A 124 1.50 9.85 9.55
N GLN A 125 1.20 8.59 9.20
CA GLN A 125 0.56 7.65 10.12
C GLN A 125 1.49 7.27 11.28
N ARG A 126 2.79 7.06 11.03
CA ARG A 126 3.79 6.83 12.10
C ARG A 126 3.86 8.03 13.04
N MET A 127 3.87 9.25 12.50
CA MET A 127 3.78 10.47 13.29
C MET A 127 2.51 10.48 14.15
N ARG A 128 1.33 10.22 13.57
CA ARG A 128 0.06 10.14 14.31
C ARG A 128 0.11 9.12 15.45
N LEU A 129 0.66 7.93 15.20
CA LEU A 129 0.84 6.90 16.22
C LEU A 129 1.73 7.38 17.37
N ARG A 130 2.84 8.07 17.09
CA ARG A 130 3.70 8.66 18.13
C ARG A 130 2.97 9.71 18.95
N LYS A 131 2.15 10.56 18.30
CA LYS A 131 1.33 11.56 19.00
C LYS A 131 0.37 10.90 20.00
N LEU A 132 -0.35 9.86 19.55
CA LEU A 132 -1.30 9.10 20.38
C LEU A 132 -0.60 8.33 21.51
N GLN A 133 0.57 7.73 21.25
CA GLN A 133 1.38 7.07 22.29
C GLN A 133 1.74 8.04 23.41
N CYS A 134 2.24 9.23 23.07
CA CYS A 134 2.56 10.24 24.08
C CYS A 134 1.34 10.70 24.86
N LYS A 135 0.18 10.82 24.21
CA LYS A 135 -1.07 11.18 24.88
C LYS A 135 -1.49 10.11 25.91
N LEU A 136 -1.44 8.83 25.53
CA LEU A 136 -1.74 7.71 26.43
C LEU A 136 -0.76 7.62 27.61
N VAL A 137 0.54 7.83 27.37
CA VAL A 137 1.54 7.85 28.46
C VAL A 137 1.23 8.96 29.47
N LYS A 138 0.73 10.11 29.02
CA LYS A 138 0.31 11.20 29.92
C LYS A 138 -0.90 10.79 30.76
N HIS A 139 -1.95 10.22 30.15
CA HIS A 139 -3.10 9.70 30.92
C HIS A 139 -2.66 8.71 32.01
N VAL A 140 -1.76 7.78 31.69
CA VAL A 140 -1.23 6.81 32.66
C VAL A 140 -0.44 7.51 33.78
N ALA A 141 0.39 8.49 33.45
CA ALA A 141 1.14 9.26 34.43
C ALA A 141 0.22 10.06 35.37
N ASP A 142 -0.84 10.67 34.83
CA ASP A 142 -1.82 11.43 35.59
C ASP A 142 -2.65 10.53 36.50
N MET A 143 -3.08 9.35 36.00
CA MET A 143 -3.77 8.35 36.82
C MET A 143 -2.89 7.88 37.98
N LYS A 144 -1.60 7.63 37.72
CA LYS A 144 -0.64 7.25 38.75
C LYS A 144 -0.43 8.35 39.80
N LYS A 145 -0.42 9.62 39.39
CA LYS A 145 -0.17 10.76 40.28
C LYS A 145 -1.40 11.13 41.11
N THR A 146 -2.59 11.10 40.52
CA THR A 146 -3.84 11.58 41.13
C THR A 146 -4.64 10.46 41.80
N GLY A 147 -4.42 9.20 41.43
CA GLY A 147 -5.23 8.07 41.87
C GLY A 147 -6.66 8.06 41.32
N ARG A 148 -6.93 8.87 40.28
CA ARG A 148 -8.23 8.96 39.60
C ARG A 148 -8.05 8.69 38.12
N GLU A 149 -9.10 8.20 37.46
CA GLU A 149 -9.11 8.02 36.01
C GLU A 149 -8.96 9.37 35.29
N SER A 150 -8.14 9.39 34.24
CA SER A 150 -7.84 10.61 33.48
C SER A 150 -8.90 10.82 32.40
N GLU A 151 -9.55 11.97 32.34
CA GLU A 151 -10.66 12.21 31.42
C GLU A 151 -10.30 11.92 29.95
N GLY A 152 -11.18 11.21 29.23
CA GLY A 152 -11.02 10.90 27.80
C GLY A 152 -10.05 9.77 27.46
N TRP A 153 -9.40 9.13 28.45
CA TRP A 153 -8.37 8.12 28.22
C TRP A 153 -8.85 6.91 27.39
N GLU A 154 -10.09 6.47 27.58
CA GLU A 154 -10.68 5.33 26.85
C GLU A 154 -10.83 5.62 25.36
N ASN A 155 -11.33 6.80 25.00
CA ASN A 155 -11.50 7.23 23.62
C ASN A 155 -10.13 7.39 22.91
N ASP A 156 -9.13 7.89 23.62
CA ASP A 156 -7.77 7.97 23.09
C ASP A 156 -7.13 6.59 22.89
N LEU A 157 -7.45 5.64 23.78
CA LEU A 157 -7.00 4.26 23.65
C LEU A 157 -7.66 3.56 22.45
N GLU A 158 -8.96 3.78 22.26
CA GLU A 158 -9.69 3.30 21.09
C GLU A 158 -9.10 3.90 19.81
N THR A 159 -8.89 5.23 19.79
CA THR A 159 -8.29 5.94 18.65
C THR A 159 -6.89 5.43 18.33
N TYR A 160 -6.08 5.14 19.35
CA TYR A 160 -4.77 4.53 19.18
C TYR A 160 -4.85 3.12 18.61
N THR A 161 -5.74 2.27 19.15
CA THR A 161 -5.94 0.89 18.68
C THR A 161 -6.35 0.88 17.21
N LYS A 162 -7.30 1.75 16.83
CA LYS A 162 -7.71 1.92 15.43
C LYS A 162 -6.56 2.41 14.55
N ALA A 163 -5.78 3.39 15.01
CA ALA A 163 -4.62 3.87 14.27
C ALA A 163 -3.55 2.79 14.03
N VAL A 164 -3.38 1.84 14.97
CA VAL A 164 -2.49 0.68 14.80
C VAL A 164 -3.04 -0.27 13.73
N GLN A 165 -4.35 -0.57 13.76
CA GLN A 165 -4.99 -1.39 12.72
C GLN A 165 -4.88 -0.76 11.33
N ASP A 166 -5.12 0.56 11.23
CA ASP A 166 -4.97 1.32 9.99
C ASP A 166 -3.52 1.24 9.48
N TYR A 167 -2.54 1.31 10.39
CA TYR A 167 -1.12 1.18 10.03
C TYR A 167 -0.78 -0.22 9.51
N ASP A 168 -1.28 -1.28 10.15
CA ASP A 168 -1.09 -2.65 9.67
C ASP A 168 -1.70 -2.85 8.27
N TYR A 169 -2.87 -2.25 8.02
CA TYR A 169 -3.47 -2.20 6.69
C TYR A 169 -2.56 -1.50 5.68
N MET A 170 -2.00 -0.33 6.04
CA MET A 170 -1.04 0.38 5.17
C MET A 170 0.21 -0.45 4.87
N VAL A 171 0.75 -1.18 5.87
CA VAL A 171 1.89 -2.08 5.68
C VAL A 171 1.55 -3.20 4.69
N ASN A 172 0.36 -3.79 4.78
CA ASN A 172 -0.08 -4.80 3.82
C ASN A 172 -0.24 -4.20 2.41
N CYS A 173 -0.81 -3.00 2.28
CA CYS A 173 -0.93 -2.31 1.00
C CYS A 173 0.42 -1.93 0.38
N SER A 174 1.46 -1.68 1.19
CA SER A 174 2.81 -1.34 0.69
C SER A 174 3.47 -2.49 -0.09
N GLN A 175 2.96 -3.72 0.03
CA GLN A 175 3.42 -4.87 -0.74
C GLN A 175 2.80 -4.92 -2.15
N LEU A 176 1.79 -4.11 -2.41
CA LEU A 176 1.18 -4.01 -3.73
C LEU A 176 2.16 -3.33 -4.71
N PRO A 177 2.11 -3.68 -6.00
CA PRO A 177 2.92 -3.01 -7.02
C PRO A 177 2.74 -1.49 -7.06
N ARG A 178 1.55 -1.02 -6.66
CA ARG A 178 1.24 0.40 -6.46
C ARG A 178 0.78 0.62 -5.04
N ASP A 179 1.67 1.19 -4.23
CA ASP A 179 1.34 1.61 -2.87
C ASP A 179 0.42 2.84 -2.90
N PRO A 180 -0.85 2.73 -2.43
CA PRO A 180 -1.79 3.85 -2.39
C PRO A 180 -1.41 4.91 -1.34
N PHE A 181 -0.53 4.58 -0.40
CA PHE A 181 -0.06 5.47 0.67
C PHE A 181 1.28 6.14 0.35
N LEU A 182 1.78 5.93 -0.87
CA LEU A 182 2.93 6.62 -1.42
C LEU A 182 2.45 7.48 -2.59
N VAL A 183 2.68 8.78 -2.52
CA VAL A 183 2.49 9.68 -3.66
C VAL A 183 3.86 9.93 -4.25
N SER A 184 4.05 9.56 -5.50
CA SER A 184 5.38 9.60 -6.12
C SER A 184 5.35 10.26 -7.47
N GLY A 185 6.31 11.16 -7.68
CA GLY A 185 6.64 11.75 -8.96
C GLY A 185 6.90 10.77 -10.09
N GLU A 186 7.12 9.48 -9.83
CA GLU A 186 7.13 8.45 -10.88
C GLU A 186 5.84 8.39 -11.69
N ARG A 187 4.70 8.75 -11.07
CA ARG A 187 3.38 8.81 -11.71
C ARG A 187 3.11 10.23 -12.21
N LYS A 188 2.62 10.36 -13.43
CA LYS A 188 2.36 11.67 -14.05
C LYS A 188 1.36 12.52 -13.26
N ILE A 189 0.27 11.91 -12.79
CA ILE A 189 -0.76 12.62 -12.00
C ILE A 189 -0.21 13.02 -10.64
N ASP A 190 0.47 12.11 -9.93
CA ASP A 190 1.08 12.41 -8.63
C ASP A 190 2.10 13.54 -8.77
N SER A 191 2.92 13.52 -9.82
CA SER A 191 3.90 14.56 -10.14
C SER A 191 3.22 15.93 -10.32
N TYR A 192 2.11 15.99 -11.08
CA TYR A 192 1.30 17.19 -11.20
C TYR A 192 0.77 17.69 -9.84
N VAL A 193 0.22 16.79 -9.03
CA VAL A 193 -0.31 17.13 -7.70
C VAL A 193 0.79 17.64 -6.78
N ILE A 194 1.92 16.93 -6.73
CA ILE A 194 3.11 17.32 -5.96
C ILE A 194 3.51 18.72 -6.40
N HIS A 195 3.77 18.97 -7.68
CA HIS A 195 4.20 20.28 -8.15
C HIS A 195 3.19 21.38 -7.83
N SER A 196 1.89 21.14 -8.05
CA SER A 196 0.85 22.14 -7.75
C SER A 196 0.82 22.60 -6.27
N ILE A 197 1.33 21.78 -5.35
CA ILE A 197 1.36 22.05 -3.90
C ILE A 197 2.77 22.43 -3.42
N VAL A 198 3.80 21.81 -3.99
CA VAL A 198 5.20 21.78 -3.53
C VAL A 198 6.08 22.77 -4.29
N ASP A 199 5.59 23.45 -5.34
CA ASP A 199 6.39 24.36 -6.18
C ASP A 199 7.15 25.46 -5.40
N ASN A 200 6.79 25.74 -4.15
CA ASN A 200 7.49 26.68 -3.27
C ASN A 200 8.59 26.05 -2.38
N LEU A 201 8.73 24.74 -2.34
CA LEU A 201 9.74 24.06 -1.52
C LEU A 201 11.11 24.13 -2.21
N ARG A 202 11.97 25.02 -1.70
CA ARG A 202 13.37 25.12 -2.13
C ARG A 202 14.05 23.74 -2.06
N LYS A 203 14.69 23.33 -3.16
CA LYS A 203 15.41 22.05 -3.26
C LYS A 203 16.54 21.92 -2.22
N ASP A 204 16.99 23.05 -1.67
CA ASP A 204 18.13 23.25 -0.78
C ASP A 204 18.00 22.51 0.57
N GLY A 205 16.79 22.11 0.97
CA GLY A 205 16.52 21.45 2.26
C GLY A 205 16.45 19.92 2.22
N PHE A 206 16.49 19.31 1.03
CA PHE A 206 16.35 17.86 0.88
C PHE A 206 17.71 17.16 0.89
N GLY A 207 17.73 15.93 1.40
CA GLY A 207 18.89 15.05 1.27
C GLY A 207 19.20 14.71 -0.20
N PRO A 208 20.29 13.97 -0.46
CA PRO A 208 20.61 13.52 -1.82
C PRO A 208 19.43 12.73 -2.40
N PRO A 209 19.10 12.95 -3.69
CA PRO A 209 17.97 12.29 -4.31
C PRO A 209 18.18 10.77 -4.35
N ILE A 210 17.09 10.04 -4.13
CA ILE A 210 17.11 8.58 -4.15
C ILE A 210 16.97 8.12 -5.61
N PRO A 211 17.93 7.35 -6.15
CA PRO A 211 17.82 6.83 -7.50
C PRO A 211 16.68 5.80 -7.59
N VAL A 212 15.84 5.93 -8.60
CA VAL A 212 14.72 5.04 -8.86
C VAL A 212 14.94 4.31 -10.17
N ASP A 213 14.92 2.98 -10.10
CA ASP A 213 15.09 2.07 -11.25
C ASP A 213 13.79 1.89 -12.09
N SER A 214 12.63 2.21 -11.51
CA SER A 214 11.33 2.05 -12.16
C SER A 214 11.17 2.98 -13.36
N PRO A 215 10.56 2.52 -14.48
CA PRO A 215 10.15 3.39 -15.56
C PRO A 215 9.14 4.42 -15.04
N TRP A 216 9.35 5.68 -15.38
CA TRP A 216 8.42 6.74 -15.03
C TRP A 216 7.20 6.63 -15.93
N GLU A 217 6.01 6.67 -15.32
CA GLU A 217 4.75 6.51 -16.04
C GLU A 217 4.47 7.78 -16.86
N VAL A 218 4.07 7.57 -18.12
CA VAL A 218 3.69 8.65 -19.05
C VAL A 218 2.17 8.83 -19.06
N ASP A 219 1.44 7.81 -18.61
CA ASP A 219 -0.01 7.73 -18.70
C ASP A 219 -0.70 8.26 -17.44
N ASN A 220 -1.92 8.76 -17.63
CA ASN A 220 -2.77 9.33 -16.57
C ASN A 220 -3.63 8.25 -15.88
N GLN A 221 -3.04 7.12 -15.50
CA GLN A 221 -3.82 6.07 -14.85
C GLN A 221 -4.33 6.51 -13.47
N PRO A 222 -5.59 6.21 -13.10
CA PRO A 222 -6.13 6.57 -11.79
C PRO A 222 -5.41 5.86 -10.64
N ILE A 223 -5.48 6.46 -9.45
CA ILE A 223 -4.92 5.92 -8.21
C ILE A 223 -5.54 4.53 -7.95
N GLY A 224 -4.69 3.52 -7.74
CA GLY A 224 -5.10 2.12 -7.60
C GLY A 224 -5.10 1.30 -8.90
N GLY A 225 -4.76 1.93 -10.03
CA GLY A 225 -4.81 1.33 -11.37
C GLY A 225 -6.23 1.22 -11.92
N THR A 226 -6.36 0.79 -13.16
CA THR A 226 -7.66 0.53 -13.76
C THR A 226 -8.33 -0.56 -12.94
N ARG A 227 -9.42 -0.21 -12.24
CA ARG A 227 -10.19 -1.14 -11.40
C ARG A 227 -10.52 -2.45 -12.14
N ASN A 228 -10.68 -2.38 -13.46
CA ASN A 228 -10.92 -3.51 -14.33
C ASN A 228 -9.71 -4.45 -14.50
N ASP A 229 -8.47 -3.94 -14.52
CA ASP A 229 -7.29 -4.76 -14.75
C ASP A 229 -6.98 -5.65 -13.55
N ASN A 230 -7.19 -5.11 -12.34
CA ASN A 230 -7.03 -5.88 -11.10
C ASN A 230 -8.13 -6.94 -10.93
N VAL A 231 -9.37 -6.64 -11.36
CA VAL A 231 -10.47 -7.62 -11.39
C VAL A 231 -10.20 -8.71 -12.42
N ALA A 232 -9.73 -8.36 -13.62
CA ALA A 232 -9.38 -9.33 -14.64
C ALA A 232 -8.23 -10.24 -14.19
N LYS A 233 -7.18 -9.67 -13.56
CA LYS A 233 -6.02 -10.43 -13.10
C LYS A 233 -6.36 -11.37 -11.94
N SER A 234 -7.15 -10.92 -10.97
CA SER A 234 -7.61 -11.79 -9.87
C SER A 234 -8.53 -12.90 -10.37
N TRP A 235 -9.40 -12.60 -11.34
CA TRP A 235 -10.24 -13.59 -12.00
C TRP A 235 -9.43 -14.63 -12.76
N ILE A 236 -8.42 -14.22 -13.55
CA ILE A 236 -7.53 -15.14 -14.27
C ILE A 236 -6.75 -16.02 -13.30
N ASN A 237 -6.27 -15.47 -12.19
CA ASN A 237 -5.53 -16.26 -11.20
C ASN A 237 -6.42 -17.31 -10.54
N GLY A 238 -7.65 -16.93 -10.12
CA GLY A 238 -8.62 -17.89 -9.59
C GLY A 238 -9.04 -18.94 -10.63
N PHE A 239 -9.14 -18.56 -11.91
CA PHE A 239 -9.43 -19.49 -12.99
C PHE A 239 -8.28 -20.47 -13.25
N LYS A 240 -7.02 -19.99 -13.22
CA LYS A 240 -5.83 -20.84 -13.35
C LYS A 240 -5.74 -21.86 -12.23
N GLU A 241 -5.99 -21.45 -11.00
CA GLU A 241 -5.99 -22.35 -9.84
C GLU A 241 -7.03 -23.48 -10.02
N ARG A 242 -8.24 -23.14 -10.47
CA ARG A 242 -9.29 -24.13 -10.78
C ARG A 242 -8.90 -25.07 -11.92
N ILE A 243 -8.23 -24.57 -12.97
CA ILE A 243 -7.73 -25.41 -14.05
C ILE A 243 -6.67 -26.39 -13.54
N VAL A 244 -5.74 -25.94 -12.71
CA VAL A 244 -4.68 -26.81 -12.17
C VAL A 244 -5.29 -27.90 -11.30
N ILE A 245 -6.22 -27.56 -10.40
CA ILE A 245 -6.92 -28.53 -9.56
C ILE A 245 -7.71 -29.52 -10.44
N ALA A 246 -8.43 -29.03 -11.44
CA ALA A 246 -9.19 -29.88 -12.37
C ALA A 246 -8.29 -30.81 -13.19
N ALA A 247 -7.13 -30.33 -13.63
CA ALA A 247 -6.16 -31.13 -14.37
C ALA A 247 -5.55 -32.23 -13.49
N VAL A 248 -5.20 -31.92 -12.24
CA VAL A 248 -4.72 -32.90 -11.26
C VAL A 248 -5.80 -33.95 -11.00
N ALA A 249 -7.04 -33.53 -10.71
CA ALA A 249 -8.15 -34.45 -10.49
C ALA A 249 -8.42 -35.34 -11.73
N GLY A 250 -8.43 -34.76 -12.93
CA GLY A 250 -8.60 -35.49 -14.18
C GLY A 250 -7.51 -36.53 -14.43
N PHE A 251 -6.25 -36.19 -14.11
CA PHE A 251 -5.13 -37.14 -14.20
C PHE A 251 -5.32 -38.32 -13.25
N PHE A 252 -5.75 -38.08 -12.01
CA PHE A 252 -6.01 -39.14 -11.02
C PHE A 252 -7.18 -40.06 -11.41
N VAL A 253 -8.16 -39.58 -12.20
CA VAL A 253 -9.28 -40.40 -12.69
C VAL A 253 -8.90 -41.21 -13.94
N ILE A 254 -8.22 -40.58 -14.90
CA ILE A 254 -7.89 -41.21 -16.20
C ILE A 254 -6.68 -42.14 -16.09
N GLY A 255 -5.70 -41.79 -15.23
CA GLY A 255 -4.46 -42.53 -15.03
C GLY A 255 -4.67 -44.02 -14.74
N PRO A 256 -5.49 -44.39 -13.74
CA PRO A 256 -5.79 -45.79 -13.44
C PRO A 256 -6.44 -46.54 -14.62
N MET A 257 -7.33 -45.89 -15.37
CA MET A 257 -7.98 -46.51 -16.53
C MET A 257 -6.98 -46.83 -17.64
N TRP A 258 -6.06 -45.91 -17.94
CA TRP A 258 -4.99 -46.16 -18.92
C TRP A 258 -4.05 -47.27 -18.48
N LEU A 259 -3.70 -47.30 -17.19
CA LEU A 259 -2.80 -48.31 -16.61
C LEU A 259 -3.45 -49.71 -16.66
N MET A 260 -4.76 -49.80 -16.44
CA MET A 260 -5.52 -51.06 -16.58
C MET A 260 -5.57 -51.57 -18.03
N VAL A 261 -5.67 -50.69 -19.02
CA VAL A 261 -5.65 -51.09 -20.44
C VAL A 261 -4.26 -51.60 -20.86
N LEU A 262 -3.19 -50.99 -20.32
CA LEU A 262 -1.82 -51.35 -20.67
C LEU A 262 -1.35 -52.66 -20.03
N HIS A 263 -1.77 -52.93 -18.79
CA HIS A 263 -1.39 -54.13 -18.05
C HIS A 263 -2.64 -54.96 -17.70
N ASN A 264 -2.94 -55.94 -18.57
CA ASN A 264 -4.10 -56.81 -18.45
C ASN A 264 -3.89 -57.91 -17.39
N THR A 265 -3.60 -57.52 -16.14
CA THR A 265 -3.47 -58.44 -15.01
C THR A 265 -4.26 -57.96 -13.80
N LEU A 266 -4.91 -58.91 -13.12
CA LEU A 266 -5.88 -58.65 -12.03
C LEU A 266 -5.24 -57.94 -10.83
N TYR A 267 -3.94 -58.15 -10.58
CA TYR A 267 -3.21 -57.51 -9.49
C TYR A 267 -2.88 -56.04 -9.78
N THR A 268 -2.75 -55.66 -11.05
CA THR A 268 -2.41 -54.28 -11.44
C THR A 268 -3.58 -53.34 -11.23
N SER A 269 -4.82 -53.80 -11.39
CA SER A 269 -6.02 -52.97 -11.16
C SER A 269 -6.21 -52.65 -9.69
N LEU A 270 -6.03 -53.63 -8.80
CA LEU A 270 -6.17 -53.44 -7.36
C LEU A 270 -5.04 -52.58 -6.79
N GLY A 271 -3.80 -52.84 -7.22
CA GLY A 271 -2.63 -52.06 -6.77
C GLY A 271 -2.68 -50.60 -7.24
N SER A 272 -3.03 -50.35 -8.50
CA SER A 272 -3.10 -48.97 -9.03
C SER A 272 -4.20 -48.16 -8.36
N THR A 273 -5.42 -48.68 -8.24
CA THR A 273 -6.53 -47.93 -7.62
C THR A 273 -6.24 -47.56 -6.17
N THR A 274 -5.73 -48.49 -5.37
CA THR A 274 -5.37 -48.23 -3.97
C THR A 274 -4.26 -47.20 -3.85
N GLY A 275 -3.23 -47.29 -4.71
CA GLY A 275 -2.12 -46.34 -4.73
C GLY A 275 -2.53 -44.92 -5.13
N PHE A 276 -3.34 -44.77 -6.19
CA PHE A 276 -3.83 -43.47 -6.64
C PHE A 276 -4.78 -42.82 -5.62
N VAL A 277 -5.66 -43.60 -4.97
CA VAL A 277 -6.54 -43.07 -3.91
C VAL A 277 -5.74 -42.65 -2.68
N ALA A 278 -4.74 -43.43 -2.25
CA ALA A 278 -3.89 -43.07 -1.12
C ALA A 278 -3.05 -41.81 -1.40
N ALA A 279 -2.45 -41.71 -2.59
CA ALA A 279 -1.69 -40.53 -3.00
C ALA A 279 -2.60 -39.28 -3.09
N PHE A 280 -3.82 -39.43 -3.61
CA PHE A 280 -4.79 -38.34 -3.64
C PHE A 280 -5.18 -37.87 -2.23
N GLY A 281 -5.40 -38.80 -1.29
CA GLY A 281 -5.68 -38.48 0.10
C GLY A 281 -4.55 -37.70 0.79
N ILE A 282 -3.29 -38.02 0.48
CA ILE A 282 -2.12 -37.29 1.00
C ILE A 282 -2.02 -35.88 0.40
N VAL A 283 -2.33 -35.71 -0.89
CA VAL A 283 -2.29 -34.40 -1.55
C VAL A 283 -3.41 -33.46 -1.05
N MET A 284 -4.53 -34.02 -0.60
CA MET A 284 -5.68 -33.26 -0.11
C MET A 284 -5.68 -32.98 1.40
N ALA A 285 -4.78 -33.62 2.17
CA ALA A 285 -4.63 -33.45 3.62
C ALA A 285 -3.67 -32.30 3.97
#